data_AF-A0A971Q8B1-F1
#
_entry.id   AF-A0A971Q8B1-F1
#
_cell.length_a   1.000
_cell.length_b   1.000
_cell.length_c   1.000
_cell.angle_alpha   90.00
_cell.angle_beta   90.00
_cell.angle_gamma   90.00
#
_symmetry.space_group_name_H-M   'P 1'
#
loop_
_entity.id
_entity.type
_entity.pdbx_description
1 polymer ?
#
loop_
_entity_poly.entity_id
_entity_poly.type
_entity_poly.pdbx_seq_one_letter_code
_entity_poly.pdbx_strand_id
1 'polypeptide(L)'
;MAELEQQKAPQNWPDRLLRSIGSLRLAGLLMVLWMVAMAAATVHEVQRGTEPTLKAFYGSSWFAALLGMIGVNVLAAMVLRFPFKRSHAGFVAVHAGILIVLVGALMTKRWAIDGQLALAEGQTAAVFAVDQPVLALTNLADGRTATVDLPPSVFDGLKTVETPAAPQPALGDVTASALRYLPDSAEREEVLDDNPREHDAVEVRFSTDEGSQSLWLFADHADETAMIGYQVHQDEADFARTITTQPTTQPADKGRVMVEYHGQRYEFSVDEVLGREVPLEGSDLRMRLVRYLPHATVGADRKLVNASDQPVNPAIEVEFEGPQGTERRLAFARFPDFGSMHGHDQAFEGLKVNLS
;
A
#
# COMPACT_ATOMS: atom_id res chain seq x y z
N MET A 1 36.33 -74.85 16.37
CA MET A 1 36.70 -73.54 16.95
C MET A 1 37.58 -72.81 15.96
N ALA A 2 36.98 -72.35 14.86
CA ALA A 2 37.63 -71.47 13.89
C ALA A 2 36.67 -70.30 13.74
N GLU A 3 36.92 -69.25 14.52
CA GLU A 3 36.18 -68.00 14.46
C GLU A 3 36.38 -67.40 13.06
N LEU A 4 35.25 -67.23 12.37
CA LEU A 4 35.16 -66.41 11.17
C LEU A 4 35.43 -64.96 11.58
N GLU A 5 36.69 -64.58 11.45
CA GLU A 5 37.15 -63.20 11.54
C GLU A 5 36.42 -62.40 10.43
N GLN A 6 35.30 -61.79 10.80
CA GLN A 6 34.60 -60.81 9.96
C GLN A 6 35.56 -59.65 9.73
N GLN A 7 36.26 -59.67 8.58
CA GLN A 7 36.95 -58.52 8.02
C GLN A 7 35.96 -57.37 7.87
N LYS A 8 35.96 -56.45 8.83
CA LYS A 8 35.38 -55.11 8.70
C LYS A 8 36.17 -54.40 7.59
N ALA A 9 35.55 -54.23 6.43
CA ALA A 9 36.11 -53.46 5.32
C ALA A 9 36.61 -52.08 5.83
N PRO A 10 37.74 -51.57 5.32
CA PRO A 10 38.27 -50.28 5.72
C PRO A 10 37.24 -49.20 5.40
N GLN A 11 36.80 -48.49 6.43
CA GLN A 11 35.78 -47.47 6.29
C GLN A 11 36.37 -46.23 5.62
N ASN A 12 36.08 -46.04 4.34
CA ASN A 12 36.56 -44.92 3.54
C ASN A 12 36.01 -43.60 4.12
N TRP A 13 36.82 -42.54 4.13
CA TRP A 13 36.43 -41.21 4.63
C TRP A 13 35.09 -40.66 4.08
N PRO A 14 34.66 -40.88 2.81
CA PRO A 14 33.38 -40.38 2.33
C PRO A 14 32.18 -41.02 3.04
N ASP A 15 32.26 -42.31 3.39
CA ASP A 15 31.16 -42.99 4.11
C ASP A 15 31.01 -42.47 5.54
N ARG A 16 32.12 -42.08 6.17
CA ARG A 16 32.10 -41.44 7.49
C ARG A 16 31.48 -40.06 7.41
N LEU A 17 31.85 -39.29 6.39
CA LEU A 17 31.30 -37.95 6.15
C LEU A 17 29.79 -38.02 5.91
N LEU A 18 29.34 -38.90 5.01
CA LEU A 18 27.93 -39.08 4.70
C LEU A 18 27.12 -39.47 5.94
N ARG A 19 27.63 -40.39 6.78
CA ARG A 19 26.98 -40.78 8.03
C ARG A 19 26.91 -39.66 9.07
N SER A 20 27.93 -38.82 9.16
CA SER A 20 27.92 -37.64 10.02
C SER A 20 26.90 -36.60 9.54
N ILE A 21 26.90 -36.31 8.23
CA ILE A 21 25.98 -35.36 7.60
C ILE A 21 24.54 -35.85 7.69
N GLY A 22 24.27 -37.14 7.51
CA GLY A 22 22.94 -37.73 7.62
C GLY A 22 22.54 -38.14 9.05
N SER A 23 23.27 -37.69 10.08
CA SER A 23 23.04 -38.13 11.46
C SER A 23 21.83 -37.43 12.10
N LEU A 24 21.11 -38.16 12.97
CA LEU A 24 19.98 -37.62 13.73
C LEU A 24 20.40 -36.52 14.72
N ARG A 25 21.63 -36.59 15.25
CA ARG A 25 22.17 -35.56 16.14
C ARG A 25 22.34 -34.22 15.42
N LEU A 26 22.89 -34.26 14.20
CA LEU A 26 23.01 -33.06 13.37
C LEU A 26 21.61 -32.54 12.99
N ALA A 27 20.69 -33.42 12.62
CA ALA A 27 19.30 -33.03 12.33
C ALA A 27 18.66 -32.29 13.51
N GLY A 28 18.77 -32.83 14.73
CA GLY A 28 18.27 -32.18 15.94
C GLY A 28 18.89 -30.81 16.20
N LEU A 29 20.22 -30.68 16.02
CA LEU A 29 20.91 -29.40 16.15
C LEU A 29 20.41 -28.37 15.13
N LEU A 30 20.31 -28.75 13.85
CA LEU A 30 19.85 -27.86 12.79
C LEU A 30 18.39 -27.43 13.00
N MET A 31 17.54 -28.34 13.47
CA MET A 31 16.15 -28.02 13.80
C MET A 31 16.07 -27.03 14.97
N VAL A 32 16.88 -27.18 16.01
CA VAL A 32 16.94 -26.21 17.12
C VAL A 32 17.41 -24.84 16.62
N LEU A 33 18.47 -24.80 15.80
CA LEU A 33 18.95 -23.53 15.21
C LEU A 33 17.87 -22.88 14.34
N TRP A 34 17.14 -23.65 13.56
CA TRP A 34 16.02 -23.14 12.76
C TRP A 34 14.88 -22.62 13.63
N MET A 35 14.49 -23.33 14.69
CA MET A 35 13.48 -22.84 15.64
C MET A 35 13.91 -21.53 16.32
N VAL A 36 15.17 -21.43 16.76
CA VAL A 36 15.72 -20.20 17.35
C VAL A 36 15.71 -19.06 16.34
N ALA A 37 16.08 -19.32 15.08
CA ALA A 37 16.01 -18.33 14.01
C ALA A 37 14.57 -17.84 13.78
N MET A 38 13.58 -18.74 13.81
CA MET A 38 12.16 -18.36 13.67
C MET A 38 11.65 -17.56 14.87
N ALA A 39 11.99 -17.96 16.08
CA ALA A 39 11.64 -17.19 17.29
C ALA A 39 12.27 -15.78 17.26
N ALA A 40 13.53 -15.67 16.85
CA ALA A 40 14.20 -14.39 16.69
C ALA A 40 13.56 -13.53 15.59
N ALA A 41 13.15 -14.12 14.47
CA ALA A 41 12.42 -13.42 13.41
C ALA A 41 11.09 -12.85 13.92
N THR A 42 10.31 -13.64 14.67
CA THR A 42 9.05 -13.17 15.27
C THR A 42 9.25 -12.00 16.23
N VAL A 43 10.27 -12.06 17.09
CA VAL A 43 10.58 -10.93 18.00
C VAL A 43 11.02 -9.69 17.22
N HIS A 44 11.80 -9.87 16.15
CA HIS A 44 12.24 -8.77 15.30
C HIS A 44 11.08 -8.11 14.56
N GLU A 45 10.14 -8.90 14.05
CA GLU A 45 8.94 -8.43 13.35
C GLU A 45 8.06 -7.56 14.25
N VAL A 46 7.86 -7.97 15.50
CA VAL A 46 7.10 -7.19 16.48
C VAL A 46 7.75 -5.82 16.74
N GLN A 47 9.07 -5.70 16.60
CA GLN A 47 9.81 -4.46 16.91
C GLN A 47 10.03 -3.55 15.71
N ARG A 48 10.18 -4.10 14.50
CA ARG A 48 10.62 -3.38 13.30
C ARG A 48 9.70 -3.54 12.10
N GLY A 49 8.60 -4.28 12.27
CA GLY A 49 7.67 -4.57 11.19
C GLY A 49 8.12 -5.70 10.27
N THR A 50 7.23 -6.02 9.33
CA THR A 50 7.35 -7.22 8.48
C THR A 50 8.43 -7.08 7.42
N GLU A 51 8.53 -5.92 6.74
CA GLU A 51 9.44 -5.76 5.60
C GLU A 51 10.93 -5.89 5.99
N PRO A 52 11.44 -5.22 7.05
CA PRO A 52 12.83 -5.39 7.47
C PRO A 52 13.12 -6.82 7.93
N THR A 53 12.16 -7.48 8.57
CA THR A 53 12.27 -8.89 9.02
C THR A 53 12.42 -9.84 7.85
N LEU A 54 11.57 -9.68 6.82
CA LEU A 54 11.63 -10.47 5.59
C LEU A 54 13.03 -10.42 4.98
N LYS A 55 13.60 -9.23 4.85
CA LYS A 55 14.95 -9.04 4.31
C LYS A 55 16.05 -9.61 5.24
N ALA A 56 15.96 -9.37 6.54
CA ALA A 56 17.00 -9.74 7.51
C ALA A 56 17.10 -11.25 7.77
N PHE A 57 15.97 -11.96 7.73
CA PHE A 57 15.89 -13.39 7.98
C PHE A 57 15.66 -14.17 6.69
N TYR A 58 14.47 -14.09 6.11
CA TYR A 58 14.03 -14.98 5.03
C TYR A 58 14.76 -14.72 3.70
N GLY A 59 15.02 -13.47 3.37
CA GLY A 59 15.79 -13.05 2.19
C GLY A 59 17.30 -13.29 2.32
N SER A 60 17.80 -13.40 3.56
CA SER A 60 19.23 -13.45 3.85
C SER A 60 19.95 -14.70 3.31
N SER A 61 21.26 -14.59 3.11
CA SER A 61 22.11 -15.71 2.71
C SER A 61 22.37 -16.70 3.85
N TRP A 62 22.45 -16.23 5.10
CA TRP A 62 22.71 -17.09 6.26
C TRP A 62 21.53 -18.02 6.54
N PHE A 63 20.30 -17.53 6.41
CA PHE A 63 19.09 -18.35 6.60
C PHE A 63 18.93 -19.35 5.46
N ALA A 64 19.21 -18.92 4.23
CA ALA A 64 19.27 -19.83 3.08
C ALA A 64 20.34 -20.93 3.26
N ALA A 65 21.50 -20.59 3.84
CA ALA A 65 22.53 -21.59 4.16
C ALA A 65 22.05 -22.58 5.23
N LEU A 66 21.34 -22.11 6.27
CA LEU A 66 20.74 -22.98 7.29
C LEU A 66 19.71 -23.95 6.67
N LEU A 67 18.80 -23.46 5.83
CA LEU A 67 17.85 -24.30 5.10
C LEU A 67 18.57 -25.28 4.15
N GLY A 68 19.64 -24.84 3.49
CA GLY A 68 20.48 -25.68 2.65
C GLY A 68 21.15 -26.81 3.44
N MET A 69 21.67 -26.52 4.63
CA MET A 69 22.25 -27.52 5.53
C MET A 69 21.20 -28.55 5.98
N ILE A 70 19.97 -28.12 6.28
CA ILE A 70 18.85 -29.01 6.58
C ILE A 70 18.54 -29.90 5.36
N GLY A 71 18.46 -29.32 4.17
CA GLY A 71 18.24 -30.07 2.92
C GLY A 71 19.32 -31.11 2.66
N VAL A 72 20.60 -30.77 2.84
CA VAL A 72 21.73 -31.69 2.69
C VAL A 72 21.69 -32.81 3.75
N ASN A 73 21.34 -32.49 5.00
CA ASN A 73 21.16 -33.47 6.07
C ASN A 73 20.04 -34.46 5.72
N VAL A 74 18.87 -33.97 5.30
CA VAL A 74 17.72 -34.79 4.89
C VAL A 74 18.07 -35.67 3.69
N LEU A 75 18.73 -35.11 2.67
CA LEU A 75 19.17 -35.86 1.50
C LEU A 75 20.15 -36.98 1.88
N ALA A 76 21.16 -36.69 2.71
CA ALA A 76 22.10 -37.68 3.20
C ALA A 76 21.40 -38.78 4.01
N ALA A 77 20.43 -38.43 4.86
CA ALA A 77 19.63 -39.40 5.61
C ALA A 77 18.79 -40.32 4.69
N MET A 78 18.25 -39.78 3.59
CA MET A 78 17.56 -40.60 2.58
C MET A 78 18.52 -41.55 1.86
N VAL A 79 19.68 -41.06 1.40
CA VAL A 79 20.68 -41.88 0.69
C VAL A 79 21.18 -43.03 1.57
N LEU A 80 21.47 -42.78 2.85
CA LEU A 80 21.91 -43.81 3.80
C LEU A 80 20.86 -44.90 4.06
N ARG A 81 19.59 -44.62 3.77
CA ARG A 81 18.47 -45.54 3.98
C ARG A 81 18.00 -46.23 2.70
N PHE A 82 18.69 -45.97 1.59
CA PHE A 82 18.47 -46.65 0.32
C PHE A 82 19.10 -48.06 0.36
N PRO A 83 18.47 -49.11 -0.21
CA PRO A 83 17.19 -49.12 -0.93
C PRO A 83 15.96 -49.08 -0.01
N PHE A 84 14.95 -48.31 -0.41
CA PHE A 84 13.73 -48.13 0.38
C PHE A 84 12.84 -49.38 0.39
N LYS A 85 12.26 -49.68 1.56
CA LYS A 85 11.24 -50.74 1.73
C LYS A 85 9.86 -50.10 1.79
N ARG A 86 8.79 -50.87 1.50
CA ARG A 86 7.40 -50.38 1.59
C ARG A 86 7.04 -49.82 2.98
N SER A 87 7.65 -50.35 4.04
CA SER A 87 7.51 -49.82 5.41
C SER A 87 8.08 -48.41 5.61
N HIS A 88 8.93 -47.92 4.70
CA HIS A 88 9.49 -46.57 4.73
C HIS A 88 8.69 -45.57 3.89
N ALA A 89 7.51 -45.93 3.38
CA ALA A 89 6.73 -45.06 2.49
C ALA A 89 6.50 -43.66 3.09
N GLY A 90 6.07 -43.57 4.36
CA GLY A 90 5.88 -42.29 5.04
C GLY A 90 7.18 -41.51 5.22
N PHE A 91 8.28 -42.19 5.57
CA PHE A 91 9.61 -41.56 5.66
C PHE A 91 10.01 -40.95 4.31
N VAL A 92 9.91 -41.72 3.22
CA VAL A 92 10.29 -41.25 1.89
C VAL A 92 9.41 -40.09 1.44
N ALA A 93 8.09 -40.19 1.64
CA ALA A 93 7.15 -39.16 1.23
C ALA A 93 7.43 -37.80 1.89
N VAL A 94 7.61 -37.77 3.22
CA VAL A 94 7.88 -36.53 3.96
C VAL A 94 9.20 -35.90 3.55
N HIS A 95 10.28 -36.69 3.51
CA HIS A 95 11.61 -36.14 3.22
C HIS A 95 11.75 -35.74 1.75
N ALA A 96 11.17 -36.51 0.82
CA ALA A 96 11.11 -36.11 -0.59
C ALA A 96 10.29 -34.82 -0.77
N GLY A 97 9.16 -34.69 -0.07
CA GLY A 97 8.35 -33.46 -0.08
C GLY A 97 9.14 -32.24 0.38
N ILE A 98 9.86 -32.36 1.51
CA ILE A 98 10.72 -31.28 2.02
C ILE A 98 11.80 -30.91 0.99
N LEU A 99 12.46 -31.89 0.37
CA LEU A 99 13.47 -31.63 -0.66
C LEU A 99 12.89 -30.94 -1.89
N ILE A 100 11.71 -31.36 -2.35
CA ILE A 100 11.01 -30.73 -3.47
C ILE A 100 10.68 -29.27 -3.15
N VAL A 101 10.15 -28.98 -1.96
CA VAL A 101 9.84 -27.62 -1.52
C VAL A 101 11.10 -26.76 -1.43
N LEU A 102 12.20 -27.29 -0.88
CA LEU A 102 13.48 -26.57 -0.78
C LEU A 102 14.07 -26.26 -2.17
N VAL A 103 13.99 -27.21 -3.10
CA VAL A 103 14.43 -26.99 -4.49
C VAL A 103 13.56 -25.92 -5.16
N GLY A 104 12.24 -26.00 -5.01
CA GLY A 104 11.31 -24.97 -5.50
C GLY A 104 11.64 -23.58 -4.93
N ALA A 105 11.84 -23.48 -3.62
CA ALA A 105 12.21 -22.22 -2.96
C ALA A 105 13.56 -21.68 -3.47
N LEU A 106 14.56 -22.54 -3.70
CA LEU A 106 15.83 -22.14 -4.30
C LEU A 106 15.65 -21.63 -5.73
N MET A 107 14.76 -22.26 -6.50
CA MET A 107 14.43 -21.80 -7.85
C MET A 107 13.78 -20.43 -7.83
N THR A 108 12.75 -20.22 -6.99
CA THR A 108 12.09 -18.92 -6.82
C THR A 108 13.11 -17.86 -6.42
N LYS A 109 13.95 -18.13 -5.42
CA LYS A 109 14.97 -17.18 -4.96
C LYS A 109 15.96 -16.74 -6.03
N ARG A 110 16.24 -17.58 -7.03
CA ARG A 110 17.31 -17.33 -8.01
C ARG A 110 16.81 -16.82 -9.35
N TRP A 111 15.57 -17.14 -9.72
CA TRP A 111 15.04 -16.86 -11.05
C TRP A 111 13.63 -16.28 -11.07
N ALA A 112 12.92 -16.20 -9.93
CA ALA A 112 11.60 -15.56 -9.94
C ALA A 112 11.74 -14.05 -10.16
N ILE A 113 10.71 -13.51 -10.83
CA ILE A 113 10.46 -12.08 -10.92
C ILE A 113 9.09 -11.91 -10.27
N ASP A 114 9.05 -11.19 -9.16
CA ASP A 114 7.84 -10.91 -8.42
C ASP A 114 7.23 -9.59 -8.89
N GLY A 115 5.90 -9.53 -8.95
CA GLY A 115 5.20 -8.34 -9.39
C GLY A 115 3.69 -8.47 -9.28
N GLN A 116 2.99 -7.40 -9.60
CA GLN A 116 1.54 -7.29 -9.48
C GLN A 116 0.91 -7.11 -10.84
N LEU A 117 -0.20 -7.82 -11.06
CA LEU A 117 -0.99 -7.72 -12.27
C LEU A 117 -2.47 -7.65 -11.90
N ALA A 118 -3.09 -6.50 -12.12
CA ALA A 118 -4.54 -6.35 -12.03
C ALA A 118 -5.17 -6.74 -13.39
N LEU A 119 -6.13 -7.67 -13.36
CA LEU A 119 -6.87 -8.13 -14.54
C LEU A 119 -8.36 -8.15 -14.22
N ALA A 120 -9.18 -7.56 -15.10
CA ALA A 120 -10.62 -7.72 -15.06
C ALA A 120 -11.08 -8.91 -15.92
N GLU A 121 -12.31 -9.39 -15.68
CA GLU A 121 -12.89 -10.48 -16.48
C GLU A 121 -12.93 -10.12 -17.97
N GLY A 122 -12.44 -11.02 -18.82
CA GLY A 122 -12.35 -10.83 -20.27
C GLY A 122 -11.12 -10.05 -20.75
N GLN A 123 -10.30 -9.48 -19.86
CA GLN A 123 -9.07 -8.78 -20.24
C GLN A 123 -7.86 -9.71 -20.38
N THR A 124 -6.90 -9.29 -21.19
CA THR A 124 -5.57 -9.93 -21.30
C THR A 124 -4.49 -8.87 -21.11
N ALA A 125 -3.39 -9.25 -20.46
CA ALA A 125 -2.24 -8.36 -20.25
C ALA A 125 -0.94 -9.08 -20.61
N ALA A 126 -0.02 -8.34 -21.21
CA ALA A 126 1.31 -8.82 -21.59
C ALA A 126 2.44 -8.17 -20.77
N VAL A 127 2.09 -7.30 -19.82
CA VAL A 127 3.00 -6.59 -18.93
C VAL A 127 2.43 -6.60 -17.52
N PHE A 128 3.30 -6.61 -16.52
CA PHE A 128 2.92 -6.56 -15.10
C PHE A 128 3.85 -5.58 -14.37
N ALA A 129 3.35 -5.00 -13.29
CA ALA A 129 4.10 -4.05 -12.48
C ALA A 129 5.11 -4.82 -11.61
N VAL A 130 6.37 -4.37 -11.59
CA VAL A 130 7.40 -4.93 -10.72
C VAL A 130 7.63 -3.95 -9.57
N ASP A 131 7.83 -4.48 -8.37
CA ASP A 131 8.19 -3.69 -7.20
C ASP A 131 9.67 -3.29 -7.28
N GLN A 132 9.94 -2.19 -7.98
CA GLN A 132 11.27 -1.64 -8.18
C GLN A 132 11.32 -0.22 -7.63
N PRO A 133 12.33 0.13 -6.80
CA PRO A 133 12.46 1.48 -6.30
C PRO A 133 12.77 2.43 -7.46
N VAL A 134 12.02 3.52 -7.54
CA VAL A 134 12.18 4.57 -8.55
C VAL A 134 12.23 5.93 -7.90
N LEU A 135 12.98 6.85 -8.48
CA LEU A 135 12.93 8.27 -8.14
C LEU A 135 12.18 9.01 -9.25
N ALA A 136 11.05 9.62 -8.89
CA ALA A 136 10.20 10.37 -9.80
C ALA A 136 10.24 11.86 -9.45
N LEU A 137 10.33 12.70 -10.48
CA LEU A 137 10.22 14.15 -10.40
C LEU A 137 9.02 14.59 -11.24
N THR A 138 7.96 15.07 -10.58
CA THR A 138 6.69 15.46 -11.22
C THR A 138 6.48 16.97 -11.11
N ASN A 139 6.17 17.64 -12.21
CA ASN A 139 5.71 19.02 -12.20
C ASN A 139 4.19 19.07 -11.96
N LEU A 140 3.79 19.69 -10.84
CA LEU A 140 2.39 19.76 -10.43
C LEU A 140 1.51 20.67 -11.33
N ALA A 141 2.12 21.60 -12.08
CA ALA A 141 1.36 22.53 -12.93
C ALA A 141 0.92 21.92 -14.26
N ASP A 142 1.76 21.06 -14.87
CA ASP A 142 1.50 20.45 -16.18
C ASP A 142 1.43 18.92 -16.15
N GLY A 143 1.70 18.30 -15.00
CA GLY A 143 1.63 16.86 -14.79
C GLY A 143 2.78 16.06 -15.42
N ARG A 144 3.82 16.70 -15.98
CA ARG A 144 4.94 15.99 -16.58
C ARG A 144 5.82 15.34 -15.52
N THR A 145 6.24 14.11 -15.79
CA THR A 145 7.08 13.32 -14.86
C THR A 145 8.36 12.84 -15.54
N ALA A 146 9.50 13.02 -14.88
CA ALA A 146 10.76 12.37 -15.20
C ALA A 146 11.04 11.29 -14.16
N THR A 147 11.34 10.07 -14.59
CA THR A 147 11.63 8.94 -13.70
C THR A 147 13.00 8.36 -13.98
N VAL A 148 13.64 7.85 -12.93
CA VAL A 148 14.84 7.03 -13.04
C VAL A 148 14.75 5.84 -12.09
N ASP A 149 15.28 4.71 -12.56
CA ASP A 149 15.38 3.50 -11.75
C ASP A 149 16.46 3.68 -10.68
N LEU A 150 16.10 3.37 -9.44
CA LEU A 150 17.06 3.30 -8.36
C LEU A 150 17.65 1.89 -8.31
N PRO A 151 18.98 1.74 -8.24
CA PRO A 151 19.60 0.43 -8.20
C PRO A 151 19.20 -0.32 -6.91
N PRO A 152 18.56 -1.50 -6.99
CA PRO A 152 18.12 -2.23 -5.80
C PRO A 152 19.29 -2.61 -4.87
N SER A 153 20.51 -2.78 -5.40
CA SER A 153 21.71 -3.04 -4.60
C SER A 153 22.01 -1.95 -3.56
N VAL A 154 21.46 -0.75 -3.76
CA VAL A 154 21.58 0.38 -2.83
C VAL A 154 20.24 0.62 -2.13
N PHE A 155 19.15 0.72 -2.89
CA PHE A 155 17.86 1.23 -2.40
C PHE A 155 16.86 0.17 -1.93
N ASP A 156 17.26 -1.10 -1.92
CA ASP A 156 16.49 -2.22 -1.35
C ASP A 156 17.21 -2.91 -0.17
N GLY A 157 18.38 -2.39 0.20
CA GLY A 157 19.23 -2.96 1.24
C GLY A 157 18.86 -2.56 2.67
N LEU A 158 19.37 -3.31 3.67
CA LEU A 158 19.21 -2.98 5.09
C LEU A 158 20.32 -2.06 5.64
N LYS A 159 21.17 -1.50 4.77
CA LYS A 159 22.32 -0.69 5.20
C LYS A 159 22.12 0.76 4.80
N THR A 160 22.40 1.65 5.75
CA THR A 160 22.52 3.08 5.47
C THR A 160 23.59 3.35 4.42
N VAL A 161 23.27 4.20 3.45
CA VAL A 161 24.20 4.70 2.44
C VAL A 161 24.20 6.22 2.50
N GLU A 162 25.30 6.78 2.99
CA GLU A 162 25.44 8.23 3.20
C GLU A 162 25.57 9.03 1.91
N THR A 163 26.01 8.40 0.81
CA THR A 163 26.16 9.04 -0.51
C THR A 163 25.84 8.03 -1.60
N PRO A 164 24.56 7.76 -1.89
CA PRO A 164 24.20 6.81 -2.92
C PRO A 164 24.47 7.42 -4.30
N ALA A 165 25.24 6.71 -5.12
CA ALA A 165 25.44 7.07 -6.53
C ALA A 165 24.18 6.70 -7.32
N ALA A 166 23.11 7.47 -7.15
CA ALA A 166 21.84 7.28 -7.83
C ALA A 166 21.79 8.08 -9.14
N PRO A 167 21.14 7.54 -10.18
CA PRO A 167 20.70 8.34 -11.31
C PRO A 167 19.82 9.50 -10.84
N GLN A 168 19.82 10.60 -11.58
CA GLN A 168 19.06 11.80 -11.25
C GLN A 168 18.01 12.03 -12.34
N PRO A 169 16.70 12.07 -12.02
CA PRO A 169 15.71 12.50 -12.99
C PRO A 169 15.85 14.01 -13.20
N ALA A 170 15.64 14.45 -14.44
CA ALA A 170 15.72 15.84 -14.84
C ALA A 170 14.45 16.24 -15.59
N LEU A 171 13.88 17.40 -15.24
CA LEU A 171 12.71 17.97 -15.88
C LEU A 171 12.98 19.44 -16.19
N GLY A 172 13.39 19.72 -17.44
CA GLY A 172 13.91 21.02 -17.82
C GLY A 172 15.22 21.33 -17.08
N ASP A 173 15.24 22.43 -16.33
CA ASP A 173 16.40 22.88 -15.55
C ASP A 173 16.42 22.34 -14.11
N VAL A 174 15.44 21.52 -13.72
CA VAL A 174 15.33 20.95 -12.37
C VAL A 174 15.80 19.50 -12.36
N THR A 175 16.68 19.17 -11.43
CA THR A 175 17.19 17.80 -11.19
C THR A 175 16.93 17.37 -9.75
N ALA A 176 16.62 16.09 -9.53
CA ALA A 176 16.53 15.52 -8.19
C ALA A 176 17.71 14.59 -7.91
N SER A 177 18.32 14.70 -6.73
CA SER A 177 19.43 13.84 -6.31
C SER A 177 19.11 13.14 -4.99
N ALA A 178 19.31 11.82 -4.93
CA ALA A 178 19.26 11.08 -3.67
C ALA A 178 20.51 11.40 -2.84
N LEU A 179 20.34 12.10 -1.71
CA LEU A 179 21.46 12.51 -0.86
C LEU A 179 21.92 11.38 0.06
N ARG A 180 20.97 10.63 0.64
CA ARG A 180 21.20 9.55 1.61
C ARG A 180 20.12 8.50 1.46
N TYR A 181 20.44 7.25 1.79
CA TYR A 181 19.48 6.16 1.93
C TYR A 181 19.53 5.65 3.37
N LEU A 182 18.40 5.75 4.08
CA LEU A 182 18.23 5.37 5.47
C LEU A 182 17.17 4.27 5.56
N PRO A 183 17.54 2.99 5.38
CA PRO A 183 16.60 1.89 5.55
C PRO A 183 16.21 1.78 7.02
N ASP A 184 14.98 1.31 7.29
CA ASP A 184 14.44 1.19 8.66
C ASP A 184 14.23 2.54 9.37
N SER A 185 13.94 3.60 8.61
CA SER A 185 13.54 4.90 9.17
C SER A 185 12.10 4.83 9.67
N ALA A 186 11.87 5.30 10.89
CA ALA A 186 10.55 5.46 11.45
C ALA A 186 10.20 6.95 11.51
N GLU A 187 9.01 7.30 11.03
CA GLU A 187 8.45 8.63 11.25
C GLU A 187 8.07 8.76 12.73
N ARG A 188 8.49 9.85 13.35
CA ARG A 188 8.11 10.21 14.71
C ARG A 188 7.62 11.64 14.69
N GLU A 189 6.33 11.80 14.86
CA GLU A 189 5.72 13.10 15.09
C GLU A 189 5.69 13.37 16.60
N GLU A 190 6.08 14.57 16.99
CA GLU A 190 6.06 15.03 18.37
C GLU A 190 5.64 16.49 18.38
N VAL A 191 4.60 16.80 19.15
CA VAL A 191 4.18 18.19 19.39
C VAL A 191 5.00 18.71 20.57
N LEU A 192 5.78 19.75 20.33
CA LEU A 192 6.63 20.40 21.31
C LEU A 192 6.02 21.75 21.71
N ASP A 193 5.98 22.03 23.01
CA ASP A 193 5.63 23.35 23.56
C ASP A 193 6.88 24.25 23.56
N ASP A 194 7.40 24.54 22.37
CA ASP A 194 8.61 25.34 22.15
C ASP A 194 8.35 26.64 21.38
N ASN A 195 7.08 26.92 21.04
CA ASN A 195 6.71 28.11 20.29
C ASN A 195 6.75 29.35 21.22
N PRO A 196 7.52 30.40 20.89
CA PRO A 196 7.56 31.63 21.68
C PRO A 196 6.25 32.43 21.63
N ARG A 197 5.33 32.10 20.72
CA ARG A 197 3.95 32.58 20.71
C ARG A 197 3.05 31.50 21.28
N GLU A 198 2.05 31.90 22.05
CA GLU A 198 1.03 30.98 22.56
C GLU A 198 0.19 30.46 21.39
N HIS A 199 0.10 29.13 21.27
CA HIS A 199 -0.79 28.42 20.36
C HIS A 199 -1.56 27.37 21.16
N ASP A 200 -2.87 27.57 21.29
CA ASP A 200 -3.70 26.65 22.04
C ASP A 200 -3.85 25.32 21.29
N ALA A 201 -3.57 24.22 21.98
CA ALA A 201 -3.70 22.88 21.43
C ALA A 201 -4.30 21.91 22.45
N VAL A 202 -5.06 20.92 21.98
CA VAL A 202 -5.66 19.87 22.81
C VAL A 202 -5.41 18.51 22.18
N GLU A 203 -4.89 17.56 22.95
CA GLU A 203 -4.84 16.16 22.56
C GLU A 203 -6.21 15.51 22.78
N VAL A 204 -6.82 15.00 21.71
CA VAL A 204 -8.10 14.28 21.76
C VAL A 204 -7.84 12.81 21.48
N ARG A 205 -8.35 11.95 22.36
CA ARG A 205 -8.29 10.50 22.20
C ARG A 205 -9.64 9.92 21.85
N PHE A 206 -9.70 9.22 20.73
CA PHE A 206 -10.86 8.44 20.31
C PHE A 206 -10.63 6.98 20.70
N SER A 207 -11.66 6.33 21.24
CA SER A 207 -11.62 4.91 21.58
C SER A 207 -12.83 4.22 20.96
N THR A 208 -12.57 3.12 20.27
CA THR A 208 -13.56 2.20 19.71
C THR A 208 -13.28 0.79 20.23
N ASP A 209 -14.18 -0.16 19.97
CA ASP A 209 -13.94 -1.57 20.28
C ASP A 209 -12.73 -2.15 19.52
N GLU A 210 -12.34 -1.52 18.41
CA GLU A 210 -11.20 -1.93 17.56
C GLU A 210 -9.88 -1.28 17.97
N GLY A 211 -9.89 -0.28 18.86
CA GLY A 211 -8.67 0.37 19.34
C GLY A 211 -8.85 1.84 19.71
N SER A 212 -7.75 2.48 20.14
CA SER A 212 -7.72 3.90 20.48
C SER A 212 -6.65 4.64 19.67
N GLN A 213 -7.00 5.85 19.24
CA GLN A 213 -6.12 6.78 18.52
C GLN A 213 -6.15 8.16 19.19
N SER A 214 -5.01 8.85 19.21
CA SER A 214 -4.88 10.22 19.71
C SER A 214 -4.53 11.15 18.54
N LEU A 215 -5.04 12.38 18.57
CA LEU A 215 -4.69 13.45 17.63
C LEU A 215 -4.56 14.78 18.39
N TRP A 216 -3.64 15.65 17.97
CA TRP A 216 -3.56 17.03 18.44
C TRP A 216 -4.40 17.95 17.57
N LEU A 217 -5.26 18.75 18.21
CA LEU A 217 -6.03 19.80 17.54
C LEU A 217 -5.50 21.17 17.98
N PHE A 218 -5.16 22.03 17.03
CA PHE A 218 -4.66 23.38 17.28
C PHE A 218 -5.74 24.42 16.96
N ALA A 219 -5.83 25.50 17.74
CA ALA A 219 -6.90 26.49 17.61
C ALA A 219 -6.82 27.29 16.30
N ASP A 220 -5.62 27.43 15.74
CA ASP A 220 -5.31 28.26 14.58
C ASP A 220 -4.91 27.44 13.34
N HIS A 221 -4.90 26.12 13.46
CA HIS A 221 -4.64 25.19 12.36
C HIS A 221 -5.83 24.25 12.19
N ALA A 222 -6.65 24.52 11.17
CA ALA A 222 -7.61 23.54 10.71
C ALA A 222 -6.82 22.43 10.01
N ASP A 223 -6.63 21.31 10.69
CA ASP A 223 -6.08 20.11 10.07
C ASP A 223 -7.12 19.61 9.05
N GLU A 224 -6.92 19.92 7.76
CA GLU A 224 -7.86 19.62 6.67
C GLU A 224 -8.13 18.11 6.54
N THR A 225 -7.26 17.28 7.10
CA THR A 225 -7.35 15.82 7.13
C THR A 225 -8.25 15.28 8.24
N ALA A 226 -8.48 16.04 9.30
CA ALA A 226 -9.30 15.61 10.43
C ALA A 226 -10.76 16.08 10.29
N MET A 227 -11.72 15.15 10.32
CA MET A 227 -13.17 15.46 10.35
C MET A 227 -13.63 16.13 11.66
N ILE A 228 -12.70 16.60 12.49
CA ILE A 228 -12.90 17.11 13.84
C ILE A 228 -12.01 18.34 14.00
N GLY A 229 -12.62 19.48 14.35
CA GLY A 229 -11.91 20.74 14.58
C GLY A 229 -11.94 21.18 16.04
N TYR A 230 -11.00 22.03 16.41
CA TYR A 230 -10.97 22.73 17.69
C TYR A 230 -11.23 24.21 17.46
N GLN A 231 -12.17 24.79 18.22
CA GLN A 231 -12.49 26.21 18.15
C GLN A 231 -12.61 26.77 19.56
N VAL A 232 -11.93 27.89 19.80
CA VAL A 232 -12.00 28.64 21.05
C VAL A 232 -13.08 29.70 20.93
N HIS A 233 -14.02 29.71 21.88
CA HIS A 233 -15.08 30.72 21.98
C HIS A 233 -14.79 31.66 23.15
N GLN A 234 -14.98 32.96 22.93
CA GLN A 234 -14.67 33.98 23.94
C GLN A 234 -15.72 34.02 25.07
N ASP A 235 -16.98 33.71 24.75
CA ASP A 235 -18.09 33.69 25.70
C ASP A 235 -19.21 32.72 25.29
N GLU A 236 -20.16 32.48 26.20
CA GLU A 236 -21.30 31.58 25.99
C GLU A 236 -22.23 32.05 24.86
N ALA A 237 -22.29 33.35 24.58
CA ALA A 237 -23.12 33.90 23.51
C ALA A 237 -22.48 33.66 22.14
N ASP A 238 -21.16 33.74 22.03
CA ASP A 238 -20.36 33.40 20.85
C ASP A 238 -20.45 31.90 20.53
N PHE A 239 -20.32 31.06 21.55
CA PHE A 239 -20.58 29.63 21.43
C PHE A 239 -22.01 29.36 20.96
N ALA A 240 -23.01 29.98 21.60
CA ALA A 240 -24.42 29.83 21.24
C ALA A 240 -24.69 30.24 19.78
N ARG A 241 -24.05 31.29 19.25
CA ARG A 241 -24.15 31.69 17.84
C ARG A 241 -23.55 30.66 16.89
N THR A 242 -22.49 29.97 17.32
CA THR A 242 -21.77 28.98 16.50
C THR A 242 -22.53 27.65 16.44
N ILE A 243 -23.13 27.22 17.55
CA ILE A 243 -23.96 25.99 17.58
C ILE A 243 -25.40 26.22 17.13
N THR A 244 -25.89 27.46 17.20
CA THR A 244 -27.20 27.84 16.68
C THR A 244 -27.04 28.24 15.22
N THR A 245 -27.00 27.25 14.34
CA THR A 245 -27.37 27.46 12.94
C THR A 245 -28.82 27.95 12.91
N GLN A 246 -29.04 29.27 12.93
CA GLN A 246 -30.27 29.80 12.36
C GLN A 246 -30.21 29.46 10.86
N PRO A 247 -31.20 28.74 10.31
CA PRO A 247 -31.28 28.57 8.88
C PRO A 247 -31.43 29.95 8.27
N THR A 248 -30.36 30.48 7.68
CA THR A 248 -30.43 31.64 6.82
C THR A 248 -31.40 31.27 5.70
N THR A 249 -32.59 31.86 5.72
CA THR A 249 -33.63 31.74 4.69
C THR A 249 -33.26 32.45 3.39
N GLN A 250 -31.99 32.81 3.23
CA GLN A 250 -31.46 33.22 1.95
C GLN A 250 -31.16 31.94 1.17
N PRO A 251 -31.73 31.71 -0.02
CA PRO A 251 -31.40 30.54 -0.81
C PRO A 251 -29.88 30.54 -0.98
N ALA A 252 -29.23 29.54 -0.37
CA ALA A 252 -27.81 29.37 -0.53
C ALA A 252 -27.55 29.22 -2.02
N ASP A 253 -26.67 30.07 -2.56
CA ASP A 253 -26.14 29.89 -3.91
C ASP A 253 -25.65 28.43 -3.99
N LYS A 254 -26.27 27.63 -4.86
CA LYS A 254 -25.99 26.19 -4.93
C LYS A 254 -24.61 25.91 -5.54
N GLY A 255 -23.87 26.96 -5.87
CA GLY A 255 -22.52 26.92 -6.40
C GLY A 255 -22.52 26.75 -7.91
N ARG A 256 -21.33 26.46 -8.42
CA ARG A 256 -21.11 26.25 -9.86
C ARG A 256 -20.51 24.89 -10.14
N VAL A 257 -20.93 24.31 -11.26
CA VAL A 257 -20.35 23.10 -11.81
C VAL A 257 -19.24 23.52 -12.77
N MET A 258 -18.02 23.07 -12.50
CA MET A 258 -16.87 23.25 -13.37
C MET A 258 -16.59 21.93 -14.08
N VAL A 259 -16.58 21.95 -15.41
CA VAL A 259 -16.25 20.80 -16.25
C VAL A 259 -14.99 21.12 -17.03
N GLU A 260 -14.00 20.22 -17.00
CA GLU A 260 -12.81 20.30 -17.83
C GLU A 260 -12.79 19.11 -18.80
N TYR A 261 -12.63 19.36 -20.10
CA TYR A 261 -12.55 18.32 -21.12
C TYR A 261 -11.59 18.75 -22.24
N HIS A 262 -10.59 17.93 -22.56
CA HIS A 262 -9.51 18.24 -23.51
C HIS A 262 -8.86 19.63 -23.31
N GLY A 263 -8.68 20.05 -22.06
CA GLY A 263 -8.07 21.33 -21.70
C GLY A 263 -8.97 22.56 -21.86
N GLN A 264 -10.23 22.39 -22.26
CA GLN A 264 -11.26 23.44 -22.23
C GLN A 264 -12.03 23.37 -20.92
N ARG A 265 -12.34 24.53 -20.34
CA ARG A 265 -13.10 24.66 -19.09
C ARG A 265 -14.47 25.28 -19.35
N TYR A 266 -15.49 24.67 -18.76
CA TYR A 266 -16.89 25.08 -18.84
C TYR A 266 -17.42 25.30 -17.43
N GLU A 267 -18.14 26.39 -17.23
CA GLU A 267 -18.65 26.79 -15.92
C GLU A 267 -20.15 27.05 -16.01
N PHE A 268 -20.92 26.40 -15.15
CA PHE A 268 -22.38 26.49 -15.14
C PHE A 268 -22.88 26.77 -13.72
N SER A 269 -23.85 27.68 -13.56
CA SER A 269 -24.58 27.79 -12.29
C SER A 269 -25.42 26.54 -12.07
N VAL A 270 -25.33 25.94 -10.87
CA VAL A 270 -26.13 24.75 -10.52
C VAL A 270 -27.62 25.00 -10.73
N ASP A 271 -28.13 26.18 -10.35
CA ASP A 271 -29.54 26.52 -10.51
C ASP A 271 -29.99 26.62 -11.97
N GLU A 272 -29.08 26.99 -12.88
CA GLU A 272 -29.40 27.15 -14.30
C GLU A 272 -29.47 25.82 -15.04
N VAL A 273 -28.65 24.84 -14.64
CA VAL A 273 -28.49 23.56 -15.35
C VAL A 273 -29.10 22.36 -14.62
N LEU A 274 -29.58 22.52 -13.38
CA LEU A 274 -30.24 21.45 -12.63
C LEU A 274 -31.45 20.88 -13.40
N GLY A 275 -31.39 19.58 -13.71
CA GLY A 275 -32.42 18.87 -14.48
C GLY A 275 -32.46 19.23 -15.96
N ARG A 276 -31.52 20.02 -16.48
CA ARG A 276 -31.44 20.43 -17.88
C ARG A 276 -30.23 19.82 -18.56
N GLU A 277 -30.36 19.61 -19.86
CA GLU A 277 -29.27 19.19 -20.72
C GLU A 277 -28.67 20.42 -21.41
N VAL A 278 -27.35 20.57 -21.32
CA VAL A 278 -26.59 21.68 -21.88
C VAL A 278 -25.43 21.15 -22.74
N PRO A 279 -25.22 21.67 -23.96
CA PRO A 279 -24.06 21.31 -24.76
C PRO A 279 -22.78 21.93 -24.16
N LEU A 280 -21.67 21.18 -24.20
CA LEU A 280 -20.34 21.72 -23.92
C LEU A 280 -19.81 22.33 -25.22
N GLU A 281 -20.00 23.65 -25.40
CA GLU A 281 -19.72 24.36 -26.66
C GLU A 281 -18.28 24.16 -27.15
N GLY A 282 -18.13 23.59 -28.35
CA GLY A 282 -16.80 23.25 -28.90
C GLY A 282 -16.36 21.80 -28.63
N SER A 283 -17.25 20.95 -28.11
CA SER A 283 -17.07 19.50 -28.02
C SER A 283 -18.30 18.73 -28.52
N ASP A 284 -18.16 17.41 -28.65
CA ASP A 284 -19.25 16.49 -29.00
C ASP A 284 -20.06 16.03 -27.77
N LEU A 285 -19.82 16.63 -26.60
CA LEU A 285 -20.44 16.23 -25.34
C LEU A 285 -21.60 17.13 -24.94
N ARG A 286 -22.58 16.51 -24.30
CA ARG A 286 -23.67 17.18 -23.59
C ARG A 286 -23.65 16.78 -22.14
N MET A 287 -23.97 17.72 -21.27
CA MET A 287 -24.01 17.54 -19.82
C MET A 287 -25.44 17.70 -19.33
N ARG A 288 -25.87 16.82 -18.41
CA ARG A 288 -27.11 16.97 -17.65
C ARG A 288 -26.83 16.85 -16.16
N LEU A 289 -27.15 17.90 -15.40
CA LEU A 289 -27.07 17.84 -13.94
C LEU A 289 -28.29 17.07 -13.41
N VAL A 290 -28.07 15.82 -13.00
CA VAL A 290 -29.12 14.86 -12.61
C VAL A 290 -29.77 15.25 -11.29
N ARG A 291 -28.94 15.56 -10.28
CA ARG A 291 -29.42 16.01 -8.97
C ARG A 291 -28.35 16.80 -8.21
N TYR A 292 -28.83 17.61 -7.28
CA TYR A 292 -28.04 18.34 -6.29
C TYR A 292 -28.46 17.89 -4.89
N LEU A 293 -27.50 17.54 -4.05
CA LEU A 293 -27.67 17.09 -2.67
C LEU A 293 -26.96 18.10 -1.76
N PRO A 294 -27.66 19.06 -1.14
CA PRO A 294 -27.02 20.04 -0.25
C PRO A 294 -26.36 19.38 0.96
N HIS A 295 -26.90 18.27 1.48
CA HIS A 295 -26.30 17.49 2.55
C HIS A 295 -26.24 16.02 2.18
N ALA A 296 -25.23 15.65 1.40
CA ALA A 296 -25.00 14.28 0.98
C ALA A 296 -24.52 13.39 2.14
N THR A 297 -25.31 12.38 2.49
CA THR A 297 -24.97 11.32 3.46
C THR A 297 -25.21 9.94 2.88
N VAL A 298 -24.54 8.93 3.44
CA VAL A 298 -24.73 7.52 3.04
C VAL A 298 -25.88 6.93 3.85
N GLY A 299 -26.96 6.57 3.17
CA GLY A 299 -28.12 5.91 3.76
C GLY A 299 -27.86 4.45 4.14
N ALA A 300 -28.83 3.83 4.82
CA ALA A 300 -28.74 2.44 5.27
C ALA A 300 -28.55 1.42 4.13
N ASP A 301 -28.93 1.78 2.90
CA ASP A 301 -28.77 0.99 1.68
C ASP A 301 -27.44 1.27 0.95
N ARG A 302 -26.52 2.00 1.59
CA ARG A 302 -25.24 2.48 1.03
C ARG A 302 -25.39 3.43 -0.16
N LYS A 303 -26.56 4.04 -0.36
CA LYS A 303 -26.76 5.06 -1.39
C LYS A 303 -26.72 6.47 -0.80
N LEU A 304 -26.33 7.42 -1.65
CA LEU A 304 -26.36 8.83 -1.32
C LEU A 304 -27.79 9.35 -1.19
N VAL A 305 -28.11 9.89 -0.03
CA VAL A 305 -29.39 10.54 0.31
C VAL A 305 -29.15 11.99 0.74
N ASN A 306 -30.18 12.83 0.63
CA ASN A 306 -30.14 14.19 1.14
C ASN A 306 -30.61 14.20 2.60
N ALA A 307 -29.75 14.60 3.54
CA ALA A 307 -30.10 14.63 4.96
C ALA A 307 -30.79 15.94 5.39
N SER A 308 -30.54 17.05 4.70
CA SER A 308 -31.18 18.35 4.96
C SER A 308 -31.07 19.28 3.75
N ASP A 309 -31.85 20.36 3.72
CA ASP A 309 -31.79 21.37 2.66
C ASP A 309 -30.64 22.40 2.85
N GLN A 310 -29.79 22.19 3.84
CA GLN A 310 -28.64 23.06 4.11
C GLN A 310 -27.38 22.51 3.40
N PRO A 311 -26.55 23.36 2.78
CA PRO A 311 -25.36 22.95 2.03
C PRO A 311 -24.20 22.51 2.94
N VAL A 312 -24.42 21.51 3.80
CA VAL A 312 -23.44 21.01 4.78
C VAL A 312 -22.35 20.18 4.10
N ASN A 313 -22.74 19.32 3.16
CA ASN A 313 -21.83 18.53 2.34
C ASN A 313 -22.39 18.45 0.93
N PRO A 314 -22.27 19.54 0.13
CA PRO A 314 -22.91 19.63 -1.17
C PRO A 314 -22.30 18.63 -2.14
N ALA A 315 -23.15 17.87 -2.82
CA ALA A 315 -22.76 16.97 -3.89
C ALA A 315 -23.68 17.11 -5.11
N ILE A 316 -23.11 16.88 -6.29
CA ILE A 316 -23.84 16.82 -7.55
C ILE A 316 -23.62 15.49 -8.24
N GLU A 317 -24.64 15.02 -8.94
CA GLU A 317 -24.53 13.92 -9.89
C GLU A 317 -24.77 14.45 -11.28
N VAL A 318 -23.78 14.29 -12.16
CA VAL A 318 -23.75 14.83 -13.52
C VAL A 318 -23.65 13.69 -14.51
N GLU A 319 -24.46 13.72 -15.55
CA GLU A 319 -24.44 12.76 -16.64
C GLU A 319 -23.93 13.42 -17.91
N PHE A 320 -23.02 12.76 -18.61
CA PHE A 320 -22.47 13.19 -19.90
C PHE A 320 -22.92 12.23 -20.99
N GLU A 321 -23.32 12.77 -22.13
CA GLU A 321 -23.71 12.01 -23.32
C GLU A 321 -22.88 12.46 -24.51
N GLY A 322 -22.38 11.50 -25.28
CA GLY A 322 -21.54 11.75 -26.45
C GLY A 322 -21.44 10.51 -27.35
N PRO A 323 -20.61 10.58 -28.41
CA PRO A 323 -20.50 9.51 -29.42
C PRO A 323 -20.04 8.16 -28.86
N GLN A 324 -19.33 8.16 -27.73
CA GLN A 324 -18.78 6.98 -27.07
C GLN A 324 -19.74 6.35 -26.04
N GLY A 325 -20.89 6.97 -25.78
CA GLY A 325 -21.90 6.48 -24.84
C GLY A 325 -22.31 7.54 -23.81
N THR A 326 -22.76 7.07 -22.66
CA THR A 326 -23.18 7.91 -21.53
C THR A 326 -22.32 7.59 -20.31
N GLU A 327 -21.89 8.62 -19.57
CA GLU A 327 -21.09 8.49 -18.35
C GLU A 327 -21.69 9.32 -17.21
N ARG A 328 -21.77 8.76 -16.00
CA ARG A 328 -22.20 9.50 -14.81
C ARG A 328 -21.03 9.76 -13.88
N ARG A 329 -20.96 10.98 -13.36
CA ARG A 329 -19.95 11.43 -12.39
C ARG A 329 -20.60 12.03 -11.16
N LEU A 330 -19.98 11.77 -10.03
CA LEU A 330 -20.32 12.34 -8.74
C LEU A 330 -19.23 13.33 -8.35
N ALA A 331 -19.59 14.54 -7.91
CA ALA A 331 -18.63 15.52 -7.41
C ALA A 331 -19.13 16.14 -6.10
N PHE A 332 -18.20 16.36 -5.17
CA PHE A 332 -18.46 16.98 -3.87
C PHE A 332 -17.76 18.33 -3.79
N ALA A 333 -18.42 19.35 -3.25
CA ALA A 333 -17.82 20.68 -3.11
C ALA A 333 -16.61 20.68 -2.17
N ARG A 334 -16.68 19.89 -1.09
CA ARG A 334 -15.64 19.81 -0.06
C ARG A 334 -14.55 18.77 -0.36
N PHE A 335 -14.78 17.90 -1.36
CA PHE A 335 -13.87 16.81 -1.71
C PHE A 335 -13.74 16.70 -3.24
N PRO A 336 -13.09 17.68 -3.89
CA PRO A 336 -13.03 17.77 -5.35
C PRO A 336 -12.36 16.54 -6.00
N ASP A 337 -11.39 15.92 -5.32
CA ASP A 337 -10.68 14.75 -5.86
C ASP A 337 -11.46 13.43 -5.71
N PHE A 338 -12.52 13.40 -4.89
CA PHE A 338 -13.23 12.16 -4.53
C PHE A 338 -13.96 11.52 -5.72
N GLY A 339 -14.50 12.35 -6.63
CA GLY A 339 -15.20 11.89 -7.83
C GLY A 339 -14.30 11.14 -8.83
N SER A 340 -12.98 11.30 -8.73
CA SER A 340 -12.01 10.66 -9.61
C SER A 340 -11.62 9.24 -9.17
N MET A 341 -11.94 8.83 -7.94
CA MET A 341 -11.44 7.59 -7.34
C MET A 341 -12.36 6.37 -7.53
N HIS A 342 -13.62 6.57 -7.93
CA HIS A 342 -14.61 5.48 -8.04
C HIS A 342 -15.43 5.57 -9.33
N GLY A 343 -14.88 5.00 -10.41
CA GLY A 343 -15.59 4.75 -11.67
C GLY A 343 -14.75 3.88 -12.59
N HIS A 344 -15.10 2.59 -12.71
CA HIS A 344 -14.36 1.60 -13.50
C HIS A 344 -14.65 1.62 -15.01
N ASP A 345 -15.53 2.50 -15.48
CA ASP A 345 -15.83 2.72 -16.90
C ASP A 345 -15.85 4.23 -17.19
N GLN A 346 -14.70 4.79 -17.58
CA GLN A 346 -14.63 6.15 -18.10
C GLN A 346 -14.88 6.09 -19.61
N ALA A 347 -16.05 6.53 -20.06
CA ALA A 347 -16.36 6.61 -21.48
C ALA A 347 -15.60 7.77 -22.14
N PHE A 348 -15.29 8.83 -21.38
CA PHE A 348 -14.62 10.04 -21.86
C PHE A 348 -13.32 10.31 -21.10
N GLU A 349 -12.19 9.97 -21.72
CA GLU A 349 -10.86 10.20 -21.16
C GLU A 349 -10.56 11.70 -20.99
N GLY A 350 -9.96 12.08 -19.85
CA GLY A 350 -9.61 13.48 -19.57
C GLY A 350 -10.77 14.39 -19.16
N LEU A 351 -12.00 13.86 -19.05
CA LEU A 351 -13.13 14.57 -18.45
C LEU A 351 -12.90 14.73 -16.95
N LYS A 352 -13.11 15.93 -16.40
CA LYS A 352 -13.09 16.23 -14.96
C LYS A 352 -14.29 17.09 -14.59
N VAL A 353 -14.84 16.86 -13.39
CA VAL A 353 -16.02 17.59 -12.90
C VAL A 353 -15.80 17.94 -11.44
N ASN A 354 -15.97 19.22 -11.13
CA ASN A 354 -15.87 19.76 -9.78
C ASN A 354 -17.11 20.60 -9.46
N LEU A 355 -17.46 20.65 -8.18
CA LEU A 355 -18.46 21.55 -7.63
C LEU A 355 -17.73 22.59 -6.79
N SER A 356 -18.00 23.87 -7.00
CA SER A 356 -17.38 24.99 -6.26
C SER A 356 -18.42 25.92 -5.67
#